data_AF-A0A2H1VSK5-F1
#
_entry.id   AF-A0A2H1VSK5-F1
#
_cell.length_a   1.000
_cell.length_b   1.000
_cell.length_c   1.000
_cell.angle_alpha   90.00
_cell.angle_beta   90.00
_cell.angle_gamma   90.00
#
_symmetry.space_group_name_H-M   'P 1'
#
loop_
_entity.id
_entity.type
_entity.pdbx_description
1 polymer ?
#
loop_
_entity_poly.entity_id
_entity_poly.type
_entity_poly.pdbx_seq_one_letter_code
_entity_poly.pdbx_strand_id
1 'polypeptide(L)'
;MLPVLLLLFAVFCDVRAALFYDSYYGVPIGMDEVKRHSKANTTFWCVNEFEPCDPNEGRRVDGTCNNIRYPNRGAGHTPFTRVLPPVFDKDFEPKKAASGNDLPLPRVLRTNLVSVGKVPSQRLTQLAIHAFVFLSSDVVSLHDTINYILWRPYCCAPRGKNDTYCVPNKIPENDPVHRFSGHRCLNMTRPETFQSIGCIPKGSSPERRHYVHLPFLG
;
A
#
# COMPACT_ATOMS: atom_id res chain seq x y z
N MET A 1 4.29 -17.86 -53.51
CA MET A 1 3.25 -17.84 -52.45
C MET A 1 3.73 -18.34 -51.10
N LEU A 2 4.70 -19.27 -51.03
CA LEU A 2 5.30 -19.74 -49.78
C LEU A 2 6.17 -18.72 -48.98
N PRO A 3 6.92 -17.78 -49.59
CA PRO A 3 7.81 -16.89 -48.81
C PRO A 3 7.07 -15.73 -48.13
N VAL A 4 5.89 -15.35 -48.64
CA VAL A 4 5.04 -14.29 -48.06
C VAL A 4 4.32 -14.81 -46.81
N LEU A 5 3.97 -16.11 -46.78
CA LEU A 5 3.35 -16.75 -45.61
C LEU A 5 4.34 -16.92 -44.45
N LEU A 6 5.61 -17.20 -44.74
CA LEU A 6 6.68 -17.29 -43.73
C LEU A 6 7.02 -15.93 -43.12
N LEU A 7 6.98 -14.85 -43.90
CA LEU A 7 7.15 -13.48 -43.41
C LEU A 7 5.99 -13.04 -42.51
N LEU A 8 4.75 -13.44 -42.80
CA LEU A 8 3.61 -13.18 -41.93
C LEU A 8 3.71 -13.94 -40.60
N PHE A 9 4.15 -15.21 -40.61
CA PHE A 9 4.35 -15.96 -39.36
C PHE A 9 5.47 -15.39 -38.47
N ALA A 10 6.52 -14.81 -39.04
CA ALA A 10 7.59 -14.19 -38.27
C ALA A 10 7.17 -12.86 -37.61
N VAL A 11 6.23 -12.12 -38.21
CA VAL A 11 5.71 -10.84 -37.66
C VAL A 11 4.76 -11.05 -36.47
N PHE A 12 4.14 -12.23 -36.34
CA PHE A 12 3.26 -12.57 -35.21
C PHE A 12 3.94 -13.34 -34.07
N CYS A 13 5.23 -13.66 -34.20
CA CYS A 13 5.96 -14.51 -33.24
C CYS A 13 7.07 -13.79 -32.47
N ASP A 14 7.06 -12.46 -32.39
CA ASP A 14 7.87 -11.76 -31.39
C ASP A 14 7.14 -11.78 -30.03
N VAL A 15 6.79 -12.99 -29.57
CA VAL A 15 6.28 -13.20 -28.21
C VAL A 15 7.48 -13.08 -27.30
N ARG A 16 7.84 -11.83 -26.94
CA ARG A 16 8.83 -11.60 -25.89
C ARG A 16 8.31 -12.30 -24.63
N ALA A 17 9.06 -13.29 -24.15
CA ALA A 17 8.64 -14.08 -23.00
C ALA A 17 8.44 -13.17 -21.78
N ALA A 18 7.25 -13.20 -21.18
CA ALA A 18 6.95 -12.45 -19.97
C ALA A 18 7.89 -12.87 -18.83
N LEU A 19 8.41 -11.89 -18.12
CA LEU A 19 9.22 -12.09 -16.93
C LEU A 19 8.32 -12.01 -15.70
N PHE A 20 8.55 -12.92 -14.76
CA PHE A 20 7.79 -12.98 -13.52
C PHE A 20 8.73 -12.69 -12.36
N TYR A 21 8.33 -11.74 -11.52
CA TYR A 21 9.07 -11.35 -10.34
C TYR A 21 8.18 -11.44 -9.11
N ASP A 22 8.77 -11.84 -7.99
CA ASP A 22 8.14 -11.71 -6.69
C ASP A 22 8.01 -10.22 -6.34
N SER A 23 6.79 -9.79 -6.02
CA SER A 23 6.50 -8.39 -5.74
C SER A 23 7.17 -7.89 -4.45
N TYR A 24 7.42 -8.77 -3.47
CA TYR A 24 7.96 -8.38 -2.16
C TYR A 24 9.50 -8.28 -2.15
N TYR A 25 10.20 -9.30 -2.64
CA TYR A 25 11.65 -9.41 -2.71
C TYR A 25 12.22 -8.76 -3.97
N GLY A 26 11.44 -8.66 -5.05
CA GLY A 26 11.90 -8.15 -6.34
C GLY A 26 12.88 -9.08 -7.05
N VAL A 27 12.74 -10.40 -6.84
CA VAL A 27 13.56 -11.44 -7.46
C VAL A 27 12.78 -12.19 -8.54
N PRO A 28 13.44 -12.72 -9.59
CA PRO A 28 12.75 -13.49 -10.61
C PRO A 28 12.20 -14.79 -10.01
N ILE A 29 10.98 -15.16 -10.39
CA ILE A 29 10.30 -16.38 -9.94
C ILE A 29 9.98 -17.31 -11.11
N GLY A 30 9.91 -18.60 -10.82
CA GLY A 30 9.55 -19.63 -11.80
C GLY A 30 8.03 -19.81 -11.95
N MET A 31 7.62 -20.51 -13.01
CA MET A 31 6.21 -20.80 -13.29
C MET A 31 5.50 -21.58 -12.18
N ASP A 32 6.21 -22.40 -11.42
CA ASP A 32 5.62 -23.18 -10.34
C ASP A 32 5.14 -22.29 -9.18
N GLU A 33 5.89 -21.21 -8.89
CA GLU A 33 5.52 -20.23 -7.89
C GLU A 33 4.36 -19.35 -8.36
N VAL A 34 4.36 -18.97 -9.64
CA VAL A 34 3.22 -18.26 -10.26
C VAL A 34 1.95 -19.11 -10.18
N LYS A 35 2.02 -20.41 -10.49
CA LYS A 35 0.89 -21.34 -10.33
C LYS A 35 0.41 -21.44 -8.87
N ARG A 36 1.34 -21.38 -7.91
CA ARG A 36 0.99 -21.35 -6.48
C ARG A 36 0.17 -20.11 -6.13
N HIS A 37 0.61 -18.93 -6.57
CA HIS A 37 -0.11 -17.67 -6.35
C HIS A 37 -1.45 -17.61 -7.10
N SER A 38 -1.50 -18.19 -8.30
CA SER A 38 -2.74 -18.35 -9.07
C SER A 38 -3.76 -19.21 -8.33
N LYS A 39 -3.34 -20.36 -7.78
CA LYS A 39 -4.22 -21.22 -6.96
C LYS A 39 -4.71 -20.52 -5.69
N ALA A 40 -3.89 -19.65 -5.11
CA ALA A 40 -4.24 -18.85 -3.94
C ALA A 40 -5.03 -17.57 -4.25
N ASN A 41 -5.27 -17.25 -5.53
CA ASN A 41 -5.88 -16.00 -5.98
C ASN A 41 -5.14 -14.74 -5.45
N THR A 42 -3.81 -14.81 -5.42
CA THR A 42 -2.93 -13.72 -4.91
C THR A 42 -1.98 -13.17 -5.97
N THR A 43 -2.05 -13.65 -7.21
CA THR A 43 -1.15 -13.24 -8.30
C THR A 43 -1.08 -11.73 -8.47
N PHE A 44 -2.22 -11.05 -8.44
CA PHE A 44 -2.29 -9.59 -8.64
C PHE A 44 -1.46 -8.77 -7.64
N TRP A 45 -1.23 -9.29 -6.43
CA TRP A 45 -0.54 -8.57 -5.37
C TRP A 45 0.87 -9.09 -5.10
N CYS A 46 1.12 -10.37 -5.41
CA CYS A 46 2.36 -11.06 -5.06
C CYS A 46 3.29 -11.30 -6.25
N VAL A 47 2.79 -11.16 -7.48
CA VAL A 47 3.55 -11.40 -8.70
C VAL A 47 3.49 -10.17 -9.60
N ASN A 48 4.65 -9.69 -10.01
CA ASN A 48 4.79 -8.66 -11.04
C ASN A 48 5.19 -9.33 -12.35
N GLU A 49 4.33 -9.20 -13.35
CA GLU A 49 4.51 -9.72 -14.71
C GLU A 49 4.74 -8.57 -15.68
N PHE A 50 5.84 -8.59 -16.42
CA PHE A 50 6.16 -7.57 -17.42
C PHE A 50 7.08 -8.12 -18.51
N GLU A 51 7.10 -7.45 -19.67
CA GLU A 51 7.96 -7.82 -20.80
C GLU A 51 9.44 -7.51 -20.52
N PRO A 52 10.40 -8.23 -21.13
CA PRO A 52 11.82 -7.92 -21.02
C PRO A 52 12.12 -6.45 -21.32
N CYS A 53 13.02 -5.85 -20.55
CA CYS A 53 13.36 -4.44 -20.68
C CYS A 53 14.18 -4.19 -21.96
N ASP A 54 13.85 -3.10 -22.65
CA ASP A 54 14.63 -2.58 -23.79
C ASP A 54 15.35 -1.30 -23.36
N PRO A 55 16.69 -1.22 -23.43
CA PRO A 55 17.43 -0.01 -23.04
C PRO A 55 17.01 1.27 -23.78
N ASN A 56 16.35 1.15 -24.93
CA ASN A 56 15.92 2.29 -25.74
C ASN A 56 14.42 2.62 -25.58
N GLU A 57 13.70 1.92 -24.71
CA GLU A 57 12.28 2.20 -24.48
C GLU A 57 12.03 3.43 -23.59
N GLY A 58 10.84 4.01 -23.72
CA GLY A 58 10.36 5.06 -22.82
C GLY A 58 9.93 4.52 -21.46
N ARG A 59 9.43 5.40 -20.58
CA ARG A 59 8.89 4.97 -19.28
C ARG A 59 7.63 4.13 -19.50
N ARG A 60 7.53 3.03 -18.77
CA ARG A 60 6.33 2.20 -18.73
C ARG A 60 5.37 2.70 -17.65
N VAL A 61 4.07 2.52 -17.87
CA VAL A 61 2.99 2.98 -16.96
C VAL A 61 3.02 2.24 -15.62
N ASP A 62 3.41 0.96 -15.65
CA ASP A 62 3.59 0.13 -14.46
C ASP A 62 4.86 0.47 -13.65
N GLY A 63 5.71 1.36 -14.18
CA GLY A 63 6.99 1.76 -13.59
C GLY A 63 8.10 0.71 -13.72
N THR A 64 7.88 -0.40 -14.45
CA THR A 64 8.91 -1.41 -14.67
C THR A 64 10.00 -0.89 -15.61
N CYS A 65 11.17 -1.53 -15.57
CA CYS A 65 12.31 -1.25 -16.47
C CYS A 65 12.95 0.14 -16.35
N ASN A 66 12.55 0.96 -15.37
CA ASN A 66 13.29 2.20 -15.04
C ASN A 66 14.74 1.89 -14.61
N ASN A 67 14.94 0.76 -13.93
CA ASN A 67 16.26 0.22 -13.62
C ASN A 67 16.48 -1.11 -14.37
N ILE A 68 17.26 -1.09 -15.45
CA ILE A 68 17.50 -2.27 -16.31
C ILE A 68 18.08 -3.46 -15.54
N ARG A 69 18.92 -3.21 -14.53
CA ARG A 69 19.53 -4.28 -13.71
C ARG A 69 18.55 -4.88 -12.70
N TYR A 70 17.61 -4.07 -12.22
CA TYR A 70 16.57 -4.50 -11.28
C TYR A 70 15.21 -3.96 -11.74
N PRO A 71 14.61 -4.57 -12.78
CA PRO A 71 13.45 -4.02 -13.48
C PRO A 71 12.24 -3.73 -12.59
N ASN A 72 12.09 -4.50 -11.50
CA ASN A 72 10.97 -4.37 -10.59
C ASN A 72 11.13 -3.25 -9.55
N ARG A 73 12.26 -2.53 -9.48
CA ARG A 73 12.46 -1.49 -8.45
C ARG A 73 11.70 -0.21 -8.80
N GLY A 74 10.74 0.14 -7.94
CA GLY A 74 9.90 1.33 -8.12
C GLY A 74 8.68 1.10 -9.02
N ALA A 75 8.47 -0.15 -9.44
CA ALA A 75 7.26 -0.53 -10.15
C ALA A 75 6.04 -0.55 -9.19
N GLY A 76 4.84 -0.52 -9.77
CA GLY A 76 3.60 -0.76 -9.03
C GLY A 76 3.59 -2.11 -8.33
N HIS A 77 2.72 -2.26 -7.33
CA HIS A 77 2.59 -3.49 -6.55
C HIS A 77 3.85 -3.92 -5.80
N THR A 78 4.85 -3.04 -5.67
CA THR A 78 6.07 -3.30 -4.91
C THR A 78 6.02 -2.62 -3.55
N PRO A 79 6.68 -3.18 -2.53
CA PRO A 79 6.67 -2.60 -1.21
C PRO A 79 7.46 -1.30 -1.09
N PHE A 80 7.06 -0.45 -0.13
CA PHE A 80 7.91 0.65 0.32
C PHE A 80 9.26 0.14 0.85
N THR A 81 10.32 0.83 0.44
CA THR A 81 11.65 0.64 1.04
C THR A 81 11.69 1.31 2.40
N ARG A 82 12.05 0.56 3.43
CA ARG A 82 12.28 1.09 4.77
C ARG A 82 13.71 1.60 4.93
N VAL A 83 13.85 2.85 5.36
CA VAL A 83 15.14 3.43 5.75
C VAL A 83 15.55 2.95 7.15
N LEU A 84 14.58 2.67 8.03
CA LEU A 84 14.79 2.20 9.39
C LEU A 84 13.94 0.96 9.68
N PRO A 85 14.40 0.05 10.55
CA PRO A 85 13.64 -1.15 10.92
C PRO A 85 12.31 -0.78 11.58
N PRO A 86 11.25 -1.59 11.39
CA PRO A 86 10.00 -1.40 12.09
C PRO A 86 10.17 -1.54 13.61
N VAL A 87 9.36 -0.80 14.36
CA VAL A 87 9.26 -0.93 15.82
C VAL A 87 7.81 -1.17 16.18
N PHE A 88 7.54 -2.36 16.70
CA PHE A 88 6.24 -2.81 17.18
C PHE A 88 6.39 -3.37 18.60
N ASP A 89 5.27 -3.47 19.31
CA ASP A 89 5.20 -4.30 20.52
C ASP A 89 4.95 -5.77 20.12
N LYS A 90 4.73 -6.64 21.11
CA LYS A 90 4.34 -8.04 20.90
C LYS A 90 3.16 -8.16 19.92
N ASP A 91 3.17 -9.20 19.10
CA ASP A 91 2.10 -9.53 18.15
C ASP A 91 1.81 -8.41 17.12
N PHE A 92 2.81 -7.57 16.84
CA PHE A 92 2.74 -6.42 15.92
C PHE A 92 1.76 -5.32 16.35
N GLU A 93 1.50 -5.23 17.65
CA GLU A 93 0.73 -4.14 18.23
C GLU A 93 1.51 -2.80 18.20
N PRO A 94 0.82 -1.65 18.30
CA PRO A 94 1.47 -0.35 18.41
C PRO A 94 2.50 -0.33 19.53
N LYS A 95 3.67 0.25 19.25
CA LYS A 95 4.75 0.35 20.23
C LYS A 95 4.28 1.03 21.53
N LYS A 96 4.87 0.63 22.65
CA LYS A 96 4.69 1.32 23.93
C LYS A 96 5.57 2.56 24.06
N ALA A 97 5.26 3.40 25.04
CA ALA A 97 6.13 4.50 25.45
C ALA A 97 7.44 3.96 26.04
N ALA A 98 8.48 4.79 26.10
CA ALA A 98 9.76 4.43 26.73
C ALA A 98 9.60 4.06 28.22
N SER A 99 8.54 4.54 28.88
CA SER A 99 8.18 4.18 30.25
C SER A 99 7.52 2.81 30.39
N GLY A 100 7.21 2.12 29.29
CA GLY A 100 6.45 0.86 29.27
C GLY A 100 4.92 1.02 29.32
N ASN A 101 4.41 2.25 29.37
CA ASN A 101 2.97 2.54 29.32
C ASN A 101 2.45 2.61 27.88
N ASP A 102 1.13 2.47 27.72
CA ASP A 102 0.48 2.67 26.42
C ASP A 102 0.62 4.12 25.94
N LEU A 103 0.70 4.30 24.62
CA LEU A 103 0.74 5.63 24.02
C LEU A 103 -0.60 6.35 24.20
N PRO A 104 -0.60 7.69 24.34
CA PRO A 104 -1.84 8.45 24.45
C PRO A 104 -2.70 8.26 23.20
N LEU A 105 -4.01 8.33 23.37
CA LEU A 105 -4.96 8.20 22.27
C LEU A 105 -4.66 9.25 21.19
N PRO A 106 -4.65 8.88 19.89
CA PRO A 106 -4.42 9.82 18.80
C PRO A 106 -5.38 11.01 18.84
N ARG A 107 -6.62 10.78 19.29
CA ARG A 107 -7.62 11.84 19.43
C ARG A 107 -7.23 12.89 20.47
N VAL A 108 -6.66 12.49 21.61
CA VAL A 108 -6.18 13.41 22.66
C VAL A 108 -5.05 14.29 22.12
N LEU A 109 -4.09 13.68 21.41
CA LEU A 109 -3.00 14.43 20.77
C LEU A 109 -3.53 15.42 19.73
N ARG A 110 -4.47 14.98 18.89
CA ARG A 110 -5.11 15.84 17.88
C ARG A 110 -5.79 17.05 18.52
N THR A 111 -6.55 16.86 19.60
CA THR A 111 -7.30 17.96 20.23
C THR A 111 -6.41 18.93 21.00
N ASN A 112 -5.29 18.45 21.55
CA ASN A 112 -4.42 19.26 22.39
C ASN A 112 -3.29 19.95 21.62
N LEU A 113 -2.79 19.34 20.53
CA LEU A 113 -1.62 19.84 19.79
C LEU A 113 -1.98 20.56 18.49
N VAL A 114 -3.08 20.18 17.84
CA VAL A 114 -3.45 20.73 16.52
C VAL A 114 -4.59 21.72 16.68
N SER A 115 -4.27 23.01 16.53
CA SER A 115 -5.27 24.08 16.52
C SER A 115 -6.20 23.93 15.32
N VAL A 116 -7.48 24.21 15.53
CA VAL A 116 -8.51 24.17 14.48
C VAL A 116 -9.00 25.58 14.22
N GLY A 117 -8.91 26.04 12.98
CA GLY A 117 -9.38 27.36 12.57
C GLY A 117 -9.15 27.59 11.08
N LYS A 118 -9.84 28.58 10.51
CA LYS A 118 -9.59 29.03 9.14
C LYS A 118 -8.60 30.18 9.18
N VAL A 119 -7.34 29.90 8.85
CA VAL A 119 -6.27 30.90 8.79
C VAL A 119 -5.78 30.99 7.34
N PRO A 120 -6.22 31.98 6.55
CA PRO A 120 -5.78 32.12 5.17
C PRO A 120 -4.30 32.56 5.12
N SER A 121 -3.52 31.93 4.25
CA SER A 121 -2.15 32.36 3.98
C SER A 121 -2.14 33.58 3.07
N GLN A 122 -1.32 34.58 3.39
CA GLN A 122 -1.09 35.75 2.52
C GLN A 122 -0.08 35.48 1.40
N ARG A 123 0.61 34.33 1.44
CA ARG A 123 1.69 33.98 0.51
C ARG A 123 1.39 32.79 -0.38
N LEU A 124 0.55 31.87 0.08
CA LEU A 124 0.24 30.63 -0.63
C LEU A 124 -1.22 30.64 -1.04
N THR A 125 -1.45 30.40 -2.33
CA THR A 125 -2.80 30.16 -2.86
C THR A 125 -3.25 28.73 -2.50
N GLN A 126 -4.55 28.46 -2.60
CA GLN A 126 -5.08 27.11 -2.41
C GLN A 126 -4.48 26.08 -3.39
N LEU A 127 -3.99 26.54 -4.55
CA LEU A 127 -3.31 25.69 -5.52
C LEU A 127 -2.11 24.95 -4.92
N ALA A 128 -1.38 25.56 -3.98
CA ALA A 128 -0.22 24.92 -3.35
C ALA A 128 -0.61 23.64 -2.59
N ILE A 129 -1.73 23.64 -1.88
CA ILE A 129 -2.22 22.48 -1.15
C ILE A 129 -2.73 21.41 -2.11
N HIS A 130 -3.46 21.82 -3.16
CA HIS A 130 -3.95 20.89 -4.18
C HIS A 130 -2.80 20.23 -4.95
N ALA A 131 -1.78 20.99 -5.33
CA ALA A 131 -0.57 20.47 -5.97
C ALA A 131 0.16 19.48 -5.06
N PHE A 132 0.25 19.76 -3.75
CA PHE A 132 0.85 18.83 -2.79
C PHE A 132 0.06 17.51 -2.71
N VAL A 133 -1.27 17.57 -2.60
CA VAL A 133 -2.11 16.36 -2.58
C VAL A 133 -1.92 15.57 -3.87
N PHE A 134 -1.97 16.23 -5.03
CA PHE A 134 -1.78 15.62 -6.34
C PHE A 134 -0.43 14.91 -6.47
N LEU A 135 0.68 15.59 -6.14
CA LEU A 135 2.01 15.00 -6.15
C LEU A 135 2.13 13.82 -5.16
N SER A 136 1.56 13.96 -3.96
CA SER A 136 1.59 12.87 -2.98
C SER A 136 0.79 11.65 -3.41
N SER A 137 -0.34 11.84 -4.10
CA SER A 137 -1.17 10.75 -4.62
C SER A 137 -0.56 10.06 -5.83
N ASP A 138 0.26 10.76 -6.61
CA ASP A 138 1.03 10.18 -7.71
C ASP A 138 2.12 9.24 -7.20
N VAL A 139 2.80 9.62 -6.12
CA VAL A 139 3.86 8.82 -5.50
C VAL A 139 3.30 7.72 -4.60
N VAL A 140 2.21 7.95 -3.87
CA VAL A 140 1.71 7.05 -2.83
C VAL A 140 0.21 6.82 -2.96
N SER A 141 -0.19 5.56 -3.15
CA SER A 141 -1.58 5.10 -3.01
C SER A 141 -1.67 3.90 -2.08
N LEU A 142 -2.43 4.08 -1.00
CA LEU A 142 -2.74 3.04 -0.03
C LEU A 142 -4.24 2.71 -0.17
N HIS A 143 -4.55 1.46 -0.51
CA HIS A 143 -5.92 1.01 -0.74
C HIS A 143 -6.70 0.66 0.54
N ASP A 144 -6.22 1.12 1.70
CA ASP A 144 -6.80 0.79 3.02
C ASP A 144 -8.20 1.37 3.24
N THR A 145 -8.59 2.38 2.46
CA THR A 145 -9.89 3.06 2.64
C THR A 145 -11.07 2.14 2.35
N ILE A 146 -10.94 1.23 1.39
CA ILE A 146 -11.97 0.25 1.05
C ILE A 146 -12.21 -0.69 2.25
N ASN A 147 -11.16 -1.03 3.00
CA ASN A 147 -11.23 -1.96 4.12
C ASN A 147 -12.10 -1.48 5.26
N TYR A 148 -11.94 -0.24 5.72
CA TYR A 148 -12.75 0.25 6.84
C TYR A 148 -14.15 0.72 6.41
N ILE A 149 -14.35 1.14 5.15
CA ILE A 149 -15.65 1.61 4.65
C ILE A 149 -16.56 0.44 4.28
N LEU A 150 -16.08 -0.51 3.47
CA LEU A 150 -16.91 -1.58 2.91
C LEU A 150 -16.76 -2.90 3.66
N TRP A 151 -15.52 -3.33 3.93
CA TRP A 151 -15.27 -4.68 4.45
C TRP A 151 -15.42 -4.81 5.96
N ARG A 152 -15.02 -3.78 6.73
CA ARG A 152 -14.98 -3.80 8.20
C ARG A 152 -15.50 -2.51 8.84
N PRO A 153 -16.76 -2.10 8.61
CA PRO A 153 -17.36 -0.92 9.24
C PRO A 153 -17.73 -1.13 10.72
N TYR A 154 -17.31 -2.23 11.34
CA TYR A 154 -17.76 -2.69 12.66
C TYR A 154 -16.66 -2.70 13.73
N CYS A 155 -15.50 -2.08 13.48
CA CYS A 155 -14.39 -2.08 14.42
C CYS A 155 -14.72 -1.44 15.79
N CYS A 156 -15.71 -0.55 15.84
CA CYS A 156 -16.23 0.01 17.09
C CYS A 156 -17.30 -0.85 17.78
N ALA A 157 -17.85 -1.85 17.09
CA ALA A 157 -18.86 -2.74 17.64
C ALA A 157 -18.20 -3.87 18.46
N PRO A 158 -18.95 -4.59 19.32
CA PRO A 158 -18.42 -5.72 20.07
C PRO A 158 -17.74 -6.78 19.20
N ARG A 159 -18.26 -7.01 17.98
CA ARG A 159 -17.66 -7.91 16.98
C ARG A 159 -16.21 -7.52 16.61
N GLY A 160 -15.91 -6.23 16.55
CA GLY A 160 -14.59 -5.71 16.20
C GLY A 160 -13.51 -5.97 17.27
N LYS A 161 -13.89 -6.27 18.51
CA LYS A 161 -12.94 -6.54 19.60
C LYS A 161 -12.12 -7.82 19.39
N ASN A 162 -12.70 -8.81 18.71
CA ASN A 162 -12.04 -10.08 18.45
C ASN A 162 -11.31 -10.08 17.10
N ASP A 163 -11.43 -9.00 16.32
CA ASP A 163 -10.86 -8.89 14.99
C ASP A 163 -9.47 -8.25 15.06
N THR A 164 -8.44 -9.03 14.77
CA THR A 164 -7.04 -8.57 14.73
C THR A 164 -6.76 -7.58 13.62
N TYR A 165 -7.70 -7.26 12.73
CA TYR A 165 -7.54 -6.19 11.75
C TYR A 165 -8.12 -4.85 12.23
N CYS A 166 -8.91 -4.85 13.30
CA CYS A 166 -9.52 -3.65 13.83
C CYS A 166 -8.56 -2.92 14.80
N VAL A 167 -8.36 -1.63 14.56
CA VAL A 167 -7.59 -0.72 15.43
C VAL A 167 -8.40 0.56 15.64
N PRO A 168 -9.57 0.48 16.28
CA PRO A 168 -10.46 1.63 16.43
C PRO A 168 -9.78 2.78 17.16
N ASN A 169 -9.99 4.00 16.68
CA ASN A 169 -9.53 5.19 17.38
C ASN A 169 -10.56 5.59 18.45
N LYS A 170 -10.23 5.32 19.71
CA LYS A 170 -11.09 5.63 20.86
C LYS A 170 -11.14 7.13 21.12
N ILE A 171 -12.31 7.63 21.47
CA ILE A 171 -12.54 9.05 21.78
C ILE A 171 -12.63 9.18 23.31
N PRO A 172 -11.85 10.09 23.93
CA PRO A 172 -11.93 10.32 25.37
C PRO A 172 -13.26 10.97 25.77
N GLU A 173 -13.67 10.82 27.03
CA GLU A 173 -14.94 11.41 27.51
C GLU A 173 -14.93 12.94 27.48
N ASN A 174 -13.77 13.54 27.75
CA ASN A 174 -13.57 14.99 27.75
C ASN A 174 -13.29 15.56 26.35
N ASP A 175 -13.65 14.84 25.27
CA ASP A 175 -13.45 15.33 23.91
C ASP A 175 -14.27 16.61 23.67
N PRO A 176 -13.65 17.71 23.20
CA PRO A 176 -14.33 18.98 23.04
C PRO A 176 -15.48 18.93 22.01
N VAL A 177 -15.42 18.01 21.05
CA VAL A 177 -16.45 17.86 20.00
C VAL A 177 -17.46 16.79 20.39
N HIS A 178 -16.99 15.66 20.90
CA HIS A 178 -17.82 14.46 21.09
C HIS A 178 -18.27 14.21 22.53
N ARG A 179 -17.95 15.08 23.50
CA ARG A 179 -18.39 14.95 24.91
C ARG A 179 -19.89 14.66 25.02
N PHE A 180 -20.72 15.34 24.22
CA PHE A 180 -22.19 15.24 24.27
C PHE A 180 -22.82 14.36 23.18
N SER A 181 -22.04 13.89 22.19
CA SER A 181 -22.60 13.19 21.03
C SER A 181 -22.76 11.68 21.20
N GLY A 182 -22.40 11.12 22.37
CA GLY A 182 -22.41 9.67 22.63
C GLY A 182 -21.37 8.86 21.84
N HIS A 183 -20.79 9.40 20.77
CA HIS A 183 -19.69 8.79 20.02
C HIS A 183 -18.43 8.66 20.90
N ARG A 184 -17.96 7.41 21.07
CA ARG A 184 -16.76 7.08 21.86
C ARG A 184 -15.69 6.33 21.05
N CYS A 185 -15.92 6.14 19.76
CA CYS A 185 -15.06 5.35 18.89
C CYS A 185 -15.22 5.77 17.43
N LEU A 186 -14.10 5.81 16.70
CA LEU A 186 -14.06 5.97 15.25
C LEU A 186 -13.55 4.66 14.63
N ASN A 187 -14.27 4.15 13.63
CA ASN A 187 -13.90 2.93 12.92
C ASN A 187 -12.58 3.14 12.18
N MET A 188 -11.63 2.24 12.39
CA MET A 188 -10.34 2.24 11.71
C MET A 188 -9.80 0.81 11.66
N THR A 189 -9.21 0.45 10.52
CA THR A 189 -8.58 -0.85 10.28
C THR A 189 -7.07 -0.71 10.16
N ARG A 190 -6.35 -1.81 10.39
CA ARG A 190 -4.93 -1.89 10.11
C ARG A 190 -4.71 -1.80 8.59
N PRO A 191 -3.62 -1.15 8.14
CA PRO A 191 -3.20 -1.20 6.76
C PRO A 191 -2.97 -2.62 6.26
N GLU A 192 -3.22 -2.85 4.98
CA GLU A 192 -2.85 -4.11 4.34
C GLU A 192 -1.33 -4.23 4.18
N THR A 193 -0.87 -5.47 4.37
CA THR A 193 0.52 -5.86 4.32
C THR A 193 0.66 -7.09 3.42
N PHE A 194 1.87 -7.35 2.92
CA PHE A 194 2.13 -8.56 2.15
C PHE A 194 1.84 -9.85 2.97
N GLN A 195 1.89 -9.78 4.31
CA GLN A 195 1.45 -10.86 5.21
C GLN A 195 -0.06 -11.09 5.17
N SER A 196 -0.84 -10.00 5.25
CA SER A 196 -2.31 -10.10 5.29
C SER A 196 -2.88 -10.55 3.95
N ILE A 197 -2.24 -10.13 2.85
CA ILE A 197 -2.57 -10.55 1.49
C ILE A 197 -2.18 -12.02 1.25
N GLY A 198 -1.13 -12.51 1.91
CA GLY A 198 -0.67 -13.90 1.81
C GLY A 198 0.50 -14.11 0.86
N CYS A 199 1.22 -13.06 0.48
CA CYS A 199 2.47 -13.17 -0.28
C CYS A 199 3.60 -13.73 0.58
N ILE A 200 3.62 -13.37 1.86
CA ILE A 200 4.61 -13.85 2.84
C ILE A 200 3.94 -14.48 4.06
N PRO A 201 4.63 -15.38 4.80
CA PRO A 201 4.07 -16.04 5.97
C PRO A 201 3.63 -15.04 7.06
N LYS A 202 2.47 -15.30 7.68
CA LYS A 202 1.84 -14.41 8.68
C LYS A 202 2.67 -14.16 9.95
N GLY A 203 3.66 -15.02 10.25
CA GLY A 203 4.55 -14.87 11.41
C GLY A 203 5.76 -13.96 11.17
N SER A 204 5.97 -13.49 9.94
CA SER A 204 7.04 -12.54 9.62
C SER A 204 6.68 -11.14 10.10
N SER A 205 7.69 -10.34 10.46
CA SER A 205 7.43 -8.96 10.87
C SER A 205 6.87 -8.13 9.72
N PRO A 206 5.87 -7.24 9.92
CA PRO A 206 5.29 -6.40 8.88
C PRO A 206 6.26 -5.29 8.44
N GLU A 207 7.31 -5.73 7.76
CA GLU A 207 8.40 -4.91 7.25
C GLU A 207 7.96 -4.07 6.08
N ARG A 208 6.98 -4.51 5.29
CA ARG A 208 6.60 -3.78 4.09
C ARG A 208 5.09 -3.75 3.88
N ARG A 209 4.56 -2.54 3.79
CA ARG A 209 3.15 -2.30 3.45
C ARG A 209 2.95 -2.42 1.96
N HIS A 210 1.77 -2.91 1.59
CA HIS A 210 1.37 -3.06 0.20
C HIS A 210 1.10 -1.68 -0.42
N TYR A 211 1.54 -1.50 -1.67
CA TYR A 211 1.44 -0.26 -2.41
C TYR A 211 1.03 -0.57 -3.84
N VAL A 212 0.17 0.27 -4.40
CA VAL A 212 -0.17 0.24 -5.82
C VAL A 212 0.30 1.56 -6.40
N HIS A 213 1.26 1.52 -7.33
CA HIS A 213 1.56 2.71 -8.12
C HIS A 213 0.49 2.83 -9.20
N LEU A 214 -0.25 3.93 -9.17
CA LEU A 214 -1.08 4.36 -10.29
C LEU A 214 -0.63 5.80 -10.57
N PRO A 215 0.42 6.00 -11.39
CA PRO A 215 0.84 7.34 -11.73
C PRO A 215 -0.29 8.05 -12.46
N PHE A 216 -0.66 9.23 -11.96
CA PHE A 216 -1.52 10.17 -12.68
C PHE A 216 -0.70 10.93 -13.75
N LEU A 217 0.62 11.02 -13.56
CA LEU A 217 1.57 11.61 -14.50
C LEU A 217 2.39 10.49 -15.18
N GLY A 218 1.76 9.77 -16.11
CA GLY A 218 2.42 8.84 -17.04
C GLY A 218 2.75 9.52 -18.36
#